data_AF-A0A7Y3B1K5-F1
#
_entry.id   AF-A0A7Y3B1K5-F1
#
_cell.length_a   1.000
_cell.length_b   1.000
_cell.length_c   1.000
_cell.angle_alpha   90.00
_cell.angle_beta   90.00
_cell.angle_gamma   90.00
#
_symmetry.space_group_name_H-M   'P 1'
#
loop_
_entity.id
_entity.type
_entity.pdbx_description
1 polymer ?
#
loop_
_entity_poly.entity_id
_entity_poly.type
_entity_poly.pdbx_seq_one_letter_code
_entity_poly.pdbx_strand_id
1 'polypeptide(L)'
;MKKSLRKYAETWLLLVAATFLLAGCATQDNPASESAAESPQKSAIEFEPWDGDGMEIPLDGSSMDAWQRSMARVKAYSDPDAYISLEAALSYLRTYDLSARGSMDNLIEQLDGMTGYEVVSRVRWRKPAPGKGLPEKDAADAKIIDT
;
A
#
# COMPACT_ATOMS: atom_id res chain seq x y z
N MET A 1 4.18 -54.19 -4.39
CA MET A 1 4.78 -53.40 -5.49
C MET A 1 3.69 -52.96 -6.45
N LYS A 2 3.61 -51.65 -6.76
CA LYS A 2 2.92 -51.02 -7.92
C LYS A 2 1.37 -51.13 -7.93
N LYS A 3 0.54 -50.12 -8.20
CA LYS A 3 0.70 -48.75 -8.70
C LYS A 3 -0.70 -48.07 -8.67
N SER A 4 -0.69 -46.74 -8.51
CA SER A 4 -1.60 -45.74 -9.11
C SER A 4 -3.04 -45.66 -8.57
N LEU A 5 -3.42 -44.62 -7.83
CA LEU A 5 -3.75 -43.25 -8.32
C LEU A 5 -4.60 -43.26 -9.59
N ARG A 6 -5.85 -42.81 -9.41
CA ARG A 6 -6.83 -42.26 -10.37
C ARG A 6 -8.14 -42.91 -10.04
N LYS A 7 -8.93 -42.28 -9.18
CA LYS A 7 -10.35 -42.56 -9.07
C LYS A 7 -10.97 -41.49 -8.17
N TYR A 8 -11.79 -40.65 -8.82
CA TYR A 8 -12.89 -39.89 -8.22
C TYR A 8 -12.54 -38.48 -7.67
N ALA A 9 -11.89 -37.68 -8.52
CA ALA A 9 -12.45 -36.34 -8.77
C ALA A 9 -13.91 -36.52 -9.23
N GLU A 10 -14.83 -35.61 -8.88
CA GLU A 10 -16.28 -35.64 -9.21
C GLU A 10 -17.21 -36.24 -8.13
N THR A 11 -17.25 -35.69 -6.91
CA THR A 11 -18.35 -36.02 -5.95
C THR A 11 -18.71 -34.92 -4.95
N TRP A 12 -18.71 -33.64 -5.35
CA TRP A 12 -19.29 -32.55 -4.54
C TRP A 12 -20.19 -31.59 -5.33
N LEU A 13 -20.74 -32.07 -6.45
CA LEU A 13 -21.84 -31.43 -7.15
C LEU A 13 -23.06 -32.30 -6.84
N LEU A 14 -23.95 -31.87 -5.93
CA LEU A 14 -25.34 -32.32 -5.69
C LEU A 14 -25.76 -32.05 -4.22
N LEU A 15 -25.85 -30.79 -3.82
CA LEU A 15 -26.63 -30.39 -2.63
C LEU A 15 -27.24 -29.00 -2.82
N VAL A 16 -27.82 -28.80 -4.01
CA VAL A 16 -28.74 -27.70 -4.31
C VAL A 16 -30.04 -28.35 -4.76
N ALA A 17 -31.04 -28.42 -3.87
CA ALA A 17 -32.46 -28.32 -4.19
C ALA A 17 -33.34 -28.65 -2.97
N ALA A 18 -34.37 -27.82 -2.80
CA ALA A 18 -35.65 -28.11 -2.16
C ALA A 18 -35.78 -27.96 -0.63
N THR A 19 -36.07 -26.72 -0.19
CA THR A 19 -37.29 -26.47 0.60
C THR A 19 -37.92 -25.14 0.16
N PHE A 20 -39.06 -25.24 -0.49
CA PHE A 20 -39.85 -24.14 -1.08
C PHE A 20 -41.04 -23.84 -0.14
N LEU A 21 -41.38 -22.55 -0.01
CA LEU A 21 -42.71 -21.97 0.27
C LEU A 21 -43.32 -22.03 1.69
N LEU A 22 -43.32 -20.86 2.34
CA LEU A 22 -44.57 -20.26 2.83
C LEU A 22 -44.71 -18.85 2.25
N ALA A 23 -45.75 -18.65 1.46
CA ALA A 23 -46.19 -17.35 0.97
C ALA A 23 -47.22 -16.75 1.94
N GLY A 24 -47.00 -15.51 2.35
CA GLY A 24 -47.99 -14.67 3.03
C GLY A 24 -47.74 -13.22 2.63
N CYS A 25 -48.51 -12.74 1.64
CA CYS A 25 -48.50 -11.34 1.21
C CYS A 25 -49.29 -10.49 2.21
N ALA A 26 -48.69 -9.42 2.72
CA ALA A 26 -49.41 -8.25 3.21
C ALA A 26 -48.80 -7.01 2.55
N THR A 27 -49.67 -6.13 2.07
CA THR A 27 -49.41 -5.01 1.18
C THR A 27 -48.77 -3.81 1.92
N GLN A 28 -47.96 -3.06 1.18
CA GLN A 28 -47.79 -1.60 1.23
C GLN A 28 -47.28 -0.94 2.53
N ASP A 29 -46.04 -0.48 2.53
CA ASP A 29 -45.73 0.96 2.38
C ASP A 29 -44.22 1.13 2.08
N ASN A 30 -43.93 1.82 0.99
CA ASN A 30 -42.58 2.27 0.66
C ASN A 30 -42.38 3.64 1.31
N PRO A 31 -41.32 3.82 2.10
CA PRO A 31 -40.47 4.96 1.83
C PRO A 31 -39.07 4.48 1.49
N ALA A 32 -38.56 5.06 0.41
CA ALA A 32 -37.19 4.96 -0.05
C ALA A 32 -36.21 5.03 1.12
N SER A 33 -35.50 3.95 1.37
CA SER A 33 -34.18 4.01 2.00
C SER A 33 -33.16 3.93 0.89
N GLU A 34 -32.64 5.11 0.58
CA GLU A 34 -31.33 5.35 0.00
C GLU A 34 -30.38 4.21 0.35
N SER A 35 -29.87 3.55 -0.69
CA SER A 35 -28.73 2.65 -0.60
C SER A 35 -27.53 3.47 -0.17
N ALA A 36 -27.44 3.69 1.14
CA ALA A 36 -26.28 4.29 1.79
C ALA A 36 -25.07 3.45 1.42
N ALA A 37 -24.16 4.07 0.68
CA ALA A 37 -22.89 3.55 0.29
C ALA A 37 -22.22 2.84 1.48
N GLU A 38 -21.92 1.56 1.28
CA GLU A 38 -21.02 0.82 2.13
C GLU A 38 -19.65 1.51 2.06
N SER A 39 -19.42 2.40 3.00
CA SER A 39 -18.13 3.04 3.19
C SER A 39 -17.13 1.97 3.62
N PRO A 40 -15.93 1.91 3.01
CA PRO A 40 -14.95 0.90 3.39
C PRO A 40 -14.58 1.12 4.86
N GLN A 41 -14.85 0.13 5.69
CA GLN A 41 -14.44 0.11 7.09
C GLN A 41 -12.91 0.04 7.14
N LYS A 42 -12.28 1.22 7.06
CA LYS A 42 -10.93 1.50 7.52
C LYS A 42 -10.92 1.11 8.99
N SER A 43 -10.33 -0.03 9.32
CA SER A 43 -10.05 -0.44 10.69
C SER A 43 -9.46 0.77 11.43
N ALA A 44 -10.27 1.34 12.33
CA ALA A 44 -9.92 2.57 13.04
C ALA A 44 -8.88 2.23 14.10
N ILE A 45 -7.63 2.12 13.66
CA ILE A 45 -6.49 2.23 14.57
C ILE A 45 -6.55 3.66 15.10
N GLU A 46 -6.89 3.79 16.38
CA GLU A 46 -6.93 5.07 17.08
C GLU A 46 -5.49 5.50 17.39
N PHE A 47 -5.10 6.67 16.91
CA PHE A 47 -3.78 7.26 17.15
C PHE A 47 -3.93 8.42 18.13
N GLU A 48 -2.95 8.58 19.02
CA GLU A 48 -2.87 9.79 19.84
C GLU A 48 -2.77 11.03 18.92
N PRO A 49 -3.44 12.13 19.25
CA PRO A 49 -3.31 13.39 18.53
C PRO A 49 -1.83 13.82 18.45
N TRP A 50 -1.40 14.24 17.25
CA TRP A 50 -0.04 14.74 17.00
C TRP A 50 -0.11 16.23 16.61
N ASP A 51 0.67 17.05 17.31
CA ASP A 51 0.62 18.52 17.17
C ASP A 51 1.51 19.07 16.04
N GLY A 52 2.35 18.22 15.42
CA GLY A 52 3.28 18.59 14.34
C GLY A 52 2.86 18.06 12.96
N ASP A 53 3.74 18.21 11.97
CA ASP A 53 3.57 17.52 10.68
C ASP A 53 3.77 16.01 10.88
N GLY A 54 2.99 15.18 10.18
CA GLY A 54 3.12 13.73 10.28
C GLY A 54 4.50 13.20 9.91
N MET A 55 5.27 13.92 9.09
CA MET A 55 6.64 13.59 8.73
C MET A 55 7.66 13.83 9.85
N GLU A 56 7.31 14.60 10.88
CA GLU A 56 8.12 14.79 12.10
C GLU A 56 7.92 13.67 13.12
N ILE A 57 6.93 12.79 12.90
CA ILE A 57 6.71 11.61 13.75
C ILE A 57 7.90 10.66 13.57
N PRO A 58 8.58 10.23 14.66
CA PRO A 58 9.66 9.27 14.57
C PRO A 58 9.13 7.90 14.13
N LEU A 59 9.85 7.26 13.22
CA LEU A 59 9.59 5.89 12.79
C LEU A 59 10.09 4.90 13.85
N ASP A 60 9.29 3.89 14.13
CA ASP A 60 9.59 2.86 15.13
C ASP A 60 10.06 1.59 14.42
N GLY A 61 11.37 1.41 14.36
CA GLY A 61 12.03 0.26 13.75
C GLY A 61 12.24 -0.92 14.69
N SER A 62 11.75 -0.86 15.94
CA SER A 62 11.96 -1.91 16.95
C SER A 62 11.37 -3.28 16.56
N SER A 63 10.39 -3.28 15.66
CA SER A 63 9.83 -4.48 15.01
C SER A 63 9.06 -4.10 13.75
N MET A 64 8.80 -5.08 12.88
CA MET A 64 7.98 -4.88 11.68
C MET A 64 6.56 -4.38 11.99
N ASP A 65 6.00 -4.79 13.13
CA ASP A 65 4.66 -4.41 13.56
C ASP A 65 4.65 -2.98 14.13
N ALA A 66 5.68 -2.60 14.90
CA ALA A 66 5.88 -1.23 15.35
C ALA A 66 6.14 -0.26 14.17
N TRP A 67 6.89 -0.72 13.18
CA TRP A 67 7.15 0.01 11.94
C TRP A 67 5.87 0.30 11.17
N GLN A 68 5.00 -0.70 11.02
CA GLN A 68 3.71 -0.51 10.35
C GLN A 68 2.81 0.47 11.08
N ARG A 69 2.78 0.42 12.43
CA ARG A 69 2.01 1.39 13.23
C ARG A 69 2.54 2.81 13.10
N SER A 70 3.85 3.00 13.17
CA SER A 70 4.46 4.34 13.02
C SER A 70 4.26 4.88 11.61
N MET A 71 4.46 4.09 10.56
CA MET A 71 4.15 4.46 9.18
C MET A 71 2.66 4.82 8.97
N ALA A 72 1.75 4.05 9.58
CA ALA A 72 0.32 4.35 9.51
C ALA A 72 -0.03 5.67 10.21
N ARG A 73 0.65 5.99 11.31
CA ARG A 73 0.52 7.27 12.00
C ARG A 73 1.05 8.42 11.15
N VAL A 74 2.27 8.30 10.60
CA VAL A 74 2.84 9.27 9.65
C VAL A 74 1.84 9.53 8.51
N LYS A 75 1.31 8.48 7.88
CA LYS A 75 0.31 8.60 6.81
C LYS A 75 -0.96 9.34 7.22
N ALA A 76 -1.40 9.19 8.48
CA ALA A 76 -2.62 9.81 8.96
C ALA A 76 -2.47 11.33 9.19
N TYR A 77 -1.26 11.80 9.48
CA TYR A 77 -0.98 13.19 9.86
C TYR A 77 -0.09 13.96 8.87
N SER A 78 0.34 13.34 7.77
CA SER A 78 1.17 13.99 6.74
C SER A 78 0.33 14.40 5.53
N ASP A 79 0.81 15.42 4.80
CA ASP A 79 0.34 15.67 3.44
C ASP A 79 0.59 14.46 2.52
N PRO A 80 -0.33 14.14 1.59
CA PRO A 80 -0.19 12.97 0.70
C PRO A 80 1.12 12.96 -0.10
N ASP A 81 1.55 14.11 -0.63
CA ASP A 81 2.78 14.21 -1.44
C ASP A 81 4.05 14.00 -0.60
N ALA A 82 4.02 14.43 0.66
CA ALA A 82 5.11 14.21 1.59
C ALA A 82 5.23 12.72 1.95
N TYR A 83 4.10 12.07 2.22
CA TYR A 83 4.07 10.62 2.47
C TYR A 83 4.51 9.80 1.25
N ILE A 84 4.09 10.18 0.03
CA ILE A 84 4.57 9.54 -1.22
C ILE A 84 6.08 9.69 -1.35
N SER A 85 6.64 10.84 -1.00
CA SER A 85 8.09 11.07 -1.03
C SER A 85 8.83 10.15 -0.05
N LEU A 86 8.26 9.91 1.14
CA LEU A 86 8.77 8.94 2.10
C LEU A 86 8.73 7.50 1.54
N GLU A 87 7.61 7.07 0.96
CA GLU A 87 7.49 5.74 0.35
C GLU A 87 8.51 5.53 -0.78
N ALA A 88 8.70 6.54 -1.62
CA ALA A 88 9.71 6.51 -2.68
C ALA A 88 11.14 6.40 -2.11
N ALA A 89 11.43 7.15 -1.03
CA ALA A 89 12.72 7.09 -0.36
C ALA A 89 13.00 5.70 0.24
N LEU A 90 12.02 5.12 0.94
CA LEU A 90 12.12 3.77 1.51
C LEU A 90 12.33 2.71 0.41
N SER A 91 11.61 2.81 -0.70
CA SER A 91 11.78 1.93 -1.85
C SER A 91 13.19 2.03 -2.46
N TYR A 92 13.72 3.26 -2.56
CA TYR A 92 15.08 3.50 -3.03
C TYR A 92 16.11 2.88 -2.09
N LEU A 93 16.03 3.14 -0.78
CA LEU A 93 16.96 2.60 0.21
C LEU A 93 16.93 1.07 0.22
N ARG A 94 15.75 0.47 0.16
CA ARG A 94 15.62 -1.00 0.08
C ARG A 94 16.35 -1.59 -1.14
N THR A 95 16.34 -0.88 -2.25
CA THR A 95 16.90 -1.37 -3.53
C THR A 95 18.40 -1.10 -3.64
N TYR A 96 18.85 0.08 -3.20
CA TYR A 96 20.19 0.59 -3.48
C TYR A 96 21.08 0.75 -2.25
N ASP A 97 20.52 0.75 -1.05
CA ASP A 97 21.33 0.80 0.17
C ASP A 97 21.88 -0.60 0.49
N LEU A 98 23.16 -0.79 0.17
CA LEU A 98 23.86 -2.04 0.40
C LEU A 98 24.02 -2.37 1.90
N SER A 99 23.91 -1.37 2.81
CA SER A 99 23.98 -1.63 4.25
C SER A 99 22.77 -2.41 4.76
N ALA A 100 21.60 -2.26 4.12
CA ALA A 100 20.42 -3.06 4.43
C ALA A 100 20.53 -4.51 3.90
N ARG A 101 21.45 -4.76 2.96
CA ARG A 101 21.65 -6.06 2.29
C ARG A 101 20.36 -6.63 1.66
N GLY A 102 19.46 -5.75 1.23
CA GLY A 102 18.14 -6.13 0.68
C GLY A 102 17.14 -6.69 1.70
N SER A 103 17.48 -6.71 2.99
CA SER A 103 16.58 -7.13 4.07
C SER A 103 15.76 -5.95 4.57
N MET A 104 14.45 -6.14 4.70
CA MET A 104 13.57 -5.12 5.26
C MET A 104 13.82 -4.94 6.76
N ASP A 105 14.09 -6.02 7.48
CA ASP A 105 14.35 -5.96 8.93
C ASP A 105 15.61 -5.12 9.22
N ASN A 106 16.69 -5.33 8.45
CA ASN A 106 17.89 -4.51 8.59
C ASN A 106 17.65 -3.03 8.21
N LEU A 107 16.76 -2.77 7.26
CA LEU A 107 16.44 -1.41 6.86
C LEU A 107 15.67 -0.68 7.97
N ILE A 108 14.64 -1.31 8.55
CA ILE A 108 13.84 -0.68 9.60
C ILE A 108 14.67 -0.44 10.87
N GLU A 109 15.58 -1.36 11.23
CA GLU A 109 16.52 -1.16 12.34
C GLU A 109 17.45 0.04 12.10
N GLN A 110 17.88 0.27 10.86
CA GLN A 110 18.75 1.41 10.50
C GLN A 110 18.02 2.75 10.48
N LEU A 111 16.69 2.73 10.30
CA LEU A 111 15.84 3.91 10.24
C LEU A 111 15.09 4.15 11.55
N ASP A 112 15.28 3.30 12.55
CA ASP A 112 14.67 3.44 13.87
C ASP A 112 14.97 4.80 14.50
N GLY A 113 13.93 5.48 14.97
CA GLY A 113 14.00 6.80 15.56
C GLY A 113 14.13 7.96 14.56
N MET A 114 14.31 7.69 13.26
CA MET A 114 14.34 8.76 12.25
C MET A 114 12.95 9.27 11.92
N THR A 115 12.85 10.56 11.65
CA THR A 115 11.66 11.19 11.06
C THR A 115 11.58 10.92 9.56
N GLY A 116 10.38 11.08 8.97
CA GLY A 116 10.19 10.95 7.53
C GLY A 116 11.09 11.89 6.72
N TYR A 117 11.31 13.12 7.20
CA TYR A 117 12.21 14.07 6.55
C TYR A 117 13.68 13.65 6.56
N GLU A 118 14.14 13.03 7.65
CA GLU A 118 15.51 12.51 7.73
C GLU A 118 15.71 11.32 6.79
N VAL A 119 14.72 10.43 6.69
CA VAL A 119 14.73 9.31 5.73
C VAL A 119 14.81 9.82 4.29
N VAL A 120 13.97 10.79 3.93
CA VAL A 120 13.99 11.39 2.58
C VAL A 120 15.34 12.07 2.30
N SER A 121 15.91 12.76 3.29
CA SER A 121 17.20 13.45 3.17
C SER A 121 18.38 12.49 2.99
N ARG A 122 18.27 11.26 3.52
CA ARG A 122 19.28 10.21 3.36
C ARG A 122 19.42 9.74 1.91
N VAL A 123 18.35 9.85 1.12
CA VAL A 123 18.35 9.39 -0.27
C VAL A 123 19.11 10.36 -1.16
N ARG A 124 20.25 9.90 -1.66
CA ARG A 124 20.96 10.57 -2.76
C ARG A 124 20.26 10.25 -4.08
N TRP A 125 19.11 10.89 -4.32
CA TRP A 125 18.53 10.91 -5.66
C TRP A 125 19.63 11.28 -6.64
N ARG A 126 19.71 10.58 -7.78
CA ARG A 126 20.56 11.03 -8.88
C ARG A 126 20.06 12.41 -9.30
N LYS A 127 20.62 13.46 -8.70
CA LYS A 127 20.52 14.80 -9.26
C LYS A 127 21.09 14.67 -10.66
N PRO A 128 20.34 15.06 -11.71
CA PRO A 128 20.90 15.01 -13.03
C PRO A 128 22.18 15.86 -13.02
N ALA A 129 23.21 15.41 -13.74
CA ALA A 129 24.52 16.07 -13.69
C ALA A 129 24.34 17.59 -13.88
N PRO A 130 25.10 18.44 -13.17
CA PRO A 130 25.00 19.89 -13.34
C PRO A 130 25.08 20.23 -14.84
N GLY A 131 24.03 20.85 -15.39
CA GLY A 131 23.92 21.17 -16.83
C GLY A 131 23.28 20.10 -17.72
N LYS A 132 22.76 19.01 -17.16
CA LYS A 132 21.84 18.10 -17.85
C LYS A 132 20.48 18.26 -17.19
N GLY A 133 19.50 18.84 -17.88
CA GLY A 133 18.12 18.88 -17.39
C GLY A 133 17.55 17.46 -17.22
N LEU A 134 16.38 17.34 -16.59
CA LEU A 134 15.55 16.16 -16.80
C LEU A 134 15.41 15.93 -18.31
N PRO A 135 15.44 14.68 -18.81
CA PRO A 135 15.20 14.44 -20.23
C PRO A 135 13.88 15.11 -20.58
N GLU A 136 13.94 16.14 -21.42
CA GLU A 136 12.75 16.76 -22.00
C GLU A 136 11.96 15.63 -22.65
N LYS A 137 10.68 15.55 -22.28
CA LYS A 137 9.73 14.52 -22.72
C LYS A 137 9.63 14.44 -24.26
N ASP A 138 10.16 15.42 -24.96
CA ASP A 138 10.04 15.59 -26.41
C ASP A 138 11.32 15.18 -27.18
N ALA A 139 12.38 14.72 -26.49
CA ALA A 139 13.61 14.27 -27.16
C ALA A 139 13.46 12.96 -27.97
N ALA A 140 12.31 12.29 -27.88
CA ALA A 140 11.98 11.10 -28.66
C ALA A 140 11.25 11.40 -29.98
N ASP A 141 10.79 12.64 -30.20
CA ASP A 141 10.04 13.04 -31.41
C ASP A 141 10.93 13.71 -32.48
N ALA A 142 12.17 13.22 -32.63
CA ALA A 142 12.98 13.56 -33.79
C ALA A 142 12.32 12.93 -35.03
N LYS A 143 11.46 13.70 -35.70
CA LYS A 143 10.90 13.40 -37.01
C LYS A 143 12.05 13.06 -37.96
N ILE A 144 12.18 11.77 -38.30
CA ILE A 144 13.04 11.34 -39.39
C ILE A 144 12.51 12.02 -40.64
N ILE A 145 13.25 13.01 -41.14
CA ILE A 145 12.98 13.61 -42.43
C ILE A 145 13.58 12.63 -43.44
N ASP A 146 12.74 11.81 -44.05
CA ASP A 146 13.12 10.98 -45.20
C ASP A 146 13.65 11.93 -46.29
N THR A 147 14.89 11.71 -46.73
CA THR A 147 15.51 12.37 -47.89
C THR A 147 15.85 11.30 -48.92
#